data_AF-A0AAF0CR06-F1
#
_entry.id   AF-A0AAF0CR06-F1
#
_cell.length_a   1.000
_cell.length_b   1.000
_cell.length_c   1.000
_cell.angle_alpha   90.00
_cell.angle_beta   90.00
_cell.angle_gamma   90.00
#
_symmetry.space_group_name_H-M   'P 1'
#
loop_
_entity.id
_entity.type
_entity.pdbx_description
1 polymer ?
#
loop_
_entity_poly.entity_id
_entity_poly.type
_entity_poly.pdbx_seq_one_letter_code
_entity_poly.pdbx_strand_id
1 'polypeptide(L)'
;MRDITTFVCSLDGVSVYPFRNFALFCGLTSVAWGQLTFEFDFADVNTGFNDPTLGAERRASLASGANLLANYFTTAAPRTVKITVNASQSDGSGFLASAGGITYVGAGFQANFPMQVIQSGDHSGQSSHGSMTWDFGYTWDYDNSISSGAYDFQRVAMHELTHVLGFSSYIGSDGAGLFDGNPTTYSYFDQFLTDASGNALVDSSGNYQGGTILSDGVSSDVYFNGANAVAANGGERVHMYSPSSYNGGSSLSHLDTDFYGSVGYIMTHAVSSGASVREFSAIELGILTDLGYTVSAVPEPSTLALWWGGVCLLSTTMRRRAVRADRA
;
A
#
# COMPACT_ATOMS: atom_id res chain seq x y z
N MET A 1 23.96 23.32 -47.44
CA MET A 1 25.29 23.18 -48.09
C MET A 1 26.10 22.24 -47.22
N ARG A 2 26.63 21.17 -47.84
CA ARG A 2 27.43 20.05 -47.27
C ARG A 2 26.65 18.76 -46.98
N ASP A 3 26.54 18.01 -48.07
CA ASP A 3 26.39 16.56 -48.21
C ASP A 3 27.45 15.75 -47.45
N ILE A 4 27.14 14.46 -47.23
CA ILE A 4 27.99 13.24 -47.33
C ILE A 4 27.30 12.13 -46.52
N THR A 5 27.08 10.87 -46.92
CA THR A 5 27.16 10.13 -48.19
C THR A 5 26.39 8.83 -47.93
N THR A 6 25.40 8.51 -48.77
CA THR A 6 24.63 7.27 -48.73
C THR A 6 25.42 6.15 -49.42
N PHE A 7 25.58 4.99 -48.77
CA PHE A 7 25.98 3.75 -49.45
C PHE A 7 24.71 2.99 -49.85
N VAL A 8 24.42 2.99 -51.15
CA VAL A 8 23.39 2.15 -51.78
C VAL A 8 24.11 0.98 -52.46
N CYS A 9 23.82 -0.24 -52.03
CA CYS A 9 24.10 -1.44 -52.81
C CYS A 9 22.89 -1.69 -53.71
N SER A 10 23.09 -1.59 -55.03
CA SER A 10 22.10 -1.89 -56.06
C SER A 10 22.03 -3.39 -56.33
N LEU A 11 20.83 -3.95 -56.32
CA LEU A 11 20.47 -5.09 -57.16
C LEU A 11 19.13 -4.76 -57.81
N ASP A 12 19.17 -4.81 -59.13
CA ASP A 12 18.11 -4.40 -60.06
C ASP A 12 16.81 -5.19 -59.89
N GLY A 13 15.68 -4.52 -60.16
CA GLY A 13 14.52 -5.20 -60.73
C GLY A 13 13.15 -4.71 -60.29
N VAL A 14 12.48 -4.04 -61.22
CA VAL A 14 11.02 -3.91 -61.41
C VAL A 14 10.34 -2.63 -60.88
N SER A 15 9.68 -1.99 -61.85
CA SER A 15 8.99 -0.70 -61.84
C SER A 15 7.82 -0.61 -60.85
N VAL A 16 7.72 0.56 -60.21
CA VAL A 16 6.73 0.94 -59.20
C VAL A 16 5.49 1.57 -59.87
N TYR A 17 4.31 1.02 -59.61
CA TYR A 17 3.03 1.77 -59.65
C TYR A 17 2.78 2.41 -58.27
N PRO A 18 2.13 3.59 -58.18
CA PRO A 18 2.11 4.36 -56.95
C PRO A 18 1.08 3.80 -55.96
N PHE A 19 1.53 3.02 -54.99
CA PHE A 19 0.75 2.80 -53.77
C PHE A 19 0.95 4.01 -52.84
N ARG A 20 -0.14 4.75 -52.63
CA ARG A 20 -0.24 5.75 -51.56
C ARG A 20 -0.03 5.05 -50.22
N ASN A 21 1.12 5.28 -49.59
CA ASN A 21 1.39 4.85 -48.22
C ASN A 21 0.42 5.56 -47.27
N PHE A 22 -0.60 4.83 -46.79
CA PHE A 22 -1.23 5.14 -45.52
C PHE A 22 -0.22 4.77 -44.44
N ALA A 23 0.53 5.75 -43.96
CA ALA A 23 1.31 5.59 -42.73
C ALA A 23 0.30 5.58 -41.56
N LEU A 24 -0.04 4.38 -41.08
CA LEU A 24 -0.73 4.22 -39.81
C LEU A 24 0.27 4.61 -38.71
N PHE A 25 0.23 5.87 -38.28
CA PHE A 25 0.92 6.31 -37.08
C PHE A 25 0.24 5.66 -35.88
N CYS A 26 0.76 4.52 -35.42
CA CYS A 26 0.47 4.02 -34.10
C CYS A 26 1.24 4.89 -33.09
N GLY A 27 0.64 6.02 -32.72
CA GLY A 27 1.10 6.80 -31.58
C GLY A 27 0.82 6.03 -30.31
N LEU A 28 1.80 5.27 -29.82
CA LEU A 28 1.79 4.80 -28.44
C LEU A 28 1.97 6.03 -27.55
N THR A 29 0.87 6.65 -27.14
CA THR A 29 0.89 7.57 -26.01
C THR A 29 1.22 6.75 -24.78
N SER A 30 2.46 6.79 -24.31
CA SER A 30 2.78 6.34 -22.96
C SER A 30 2.00 7.26 -22.02
N VAL A 31 0.92 6.76 -21.42
CA VAL A 31 0.26 7.46 -20.33
C VAL A 31 1.29 7.51 -19.21
N ALA A 32 1.78 8.69 -18.88
CA ALA A 32 2.63 8.87 -17.70
C ALA A 32 1.73 8.65 -16.48
N TRP A 33 1.92 7.52 -15.80
CA TRP A 33 1.20 7.24 -14.56
C TRP A 33 1.63 8.22 -13.47
N GLY A 34 0.66 8.69 -12.69
CA GLY A 34 0.92 9.56 -11.55
C GLY A 34 1.61 8.80 -10.42
N GLN A 35 2.62 9.41 -9.83
CA GLN A 35 3.26 8.92 -8.62
C GLN A 35 2.43 9.29 -7.38
N LEU A 36 2.24 8.34 -6.47
CA LEU A 36 1.78 8.62 -5.11
C LEU A 36 2.98 9.01 -4.23
N THR A 37 2.85 10.11 -3.50
CA THR A 37 3.86 10.60 -2.57
C THR A 37 3.24 10.82 -1.20
N PHE A 38 3.97 10.46 -0.14
CA PHE A 38 3.65 10.84 1.23
C PHE A 38 4.53 12.00 1.67
N GLU A 39 3.91 13.02 2.27
CA GLU A 39 4.59 14.17 2.84
C GLU A 39 4.34 14.20 4.34
N PHE A 40 5.40 14.38 5.13
CA PHE A 40 5.33 14.29 6.59
C PHE A 40 5.66 15.63 7.23
N ASP A 41 4.78 16.11 8.10
CA ASP A 41 4.99 17.28 8.94
C ASP A 41 5.26 16.84 10.39
N PHE A 42 6.48 17.09 10.88
CA PHE A 42 6.96 16.53 12.15
C PHE A 42 6.80 17.51 13.31
N ALA A 43 5.94 17.18 14.28
CA ALA A 43 5.66 18.01 15.45
C ALA A 43 6.73 17.93 16.55
N ASP A 44 7.64 16.94 16.49
CA ASP A 44 8.69 16.75 17.49
C ASP A 44 9.61 17.98 17.64
N VAL A 45 10.13 18.22 18.84
CA VAL A 45 11.14 19.26 19.10
C VAL A 45 12.35 18.65 19.79
N ASN A 46 13.48 18.55 19.07
CA ASN A 46 14.73 17.94 19.54
C ASN A 46 14.57 16.51 20.12
N THR A 47 13.57 15.76 19.64
CA THR A 47 13.26 14.37 20.04
C THR A 47 12.66 13.62 18.86
N GLY A 48 12.42 12.32 18.98
CA GLY A 48 11.69 11.53 17.99
C GLY A 48 12.27 11.68 16.58
N PHE A 49 11.43 12.11 15.63
CA PHE A 49 11.86 12.37 14.26
C PHE A 49 12.69 13.64 14.10
N ASN A 50 12.60 14.59 15.03
CA ASN A 50 13.41 15.81 15.06
C ASN A 50 14.57 15.73 16.06
N ASP A 51 14.93 14.52 16.50
CA ASP A 51 16.10 14.27 17.34
C ASP A 51 17.38 14.73 16.60
N PRO A 52 18.29 15.50 17.25
CA PRO A 52 19.49 16.00 16.59
C PRO A 52 20.47 14.92 16.10
N THR A 53 20.40 13.71 16.68
CA THR A 53 21.30 12.59 16.38
C THR A 53 20.59 11.54 15.52
N LEU A 54 19.42 11.08 15.97
CA LEU A 54 18.69 9.96 15.37
C LEU A 54 17.61 10.39 14.36
N GLY A 55 17.20 11.66 14.38
CA GLY A 55 16.06 12.15 13.60
C GLY A 55 16.26 11.99 12.09
N ALA A 56 17.48 12.19 11.60
CA ALA A 56 17.79 12.01 10.17
C ALA A 56 17.56 10.56 9.70
N GLU A 57 18.01 9.58 10.48
CA GLU A 57 17.84 8.15 10.18
C GLU A 57 16.36 7.72 10.28
N ARG A 58 15.67 8.16 11.35
CA ARG A 58 14.23 7.90 11.54
C ARG A 58 13.39 8.41 10.38
N ARG A 59 13.62 9.66 9.94
CA ARG A 59 12.90 10.25 8.81
C ARG A 59 13.22 9.54 7.49
N ALA A 60 14.47 9.12 7.28
CA ALA A 60 14.86 8.35 6.10
C ALA A 60 14.18 6.99 6.06
N SER A 61 14.08 6.30 7.20
CA SER A 61 13.39 5.00 7.30
C SER A 61 11.88 5.13 7.09
N LEU A 62 11.23 6.15 7.66
CA LEU A 62 9.82 6.46 7.40
C LEU A 62 9.57 6.72 5.91
N ALA A 63 10.41 7.53 5.27
CA ALA A 63 10.32 7.79 3.84
C ALA A 63 10.52 6.51 3.01
N SER A 64 11.42 5.62 3.42
CA SER A 64 11.63 4.32 2.76
C SER A 64 10.38 3.45 2.83
N GLY A 65 9.81 3.25 4.03
CA GLY A 65 8.56 2.49 4.19
C GLY A 65 7.38 3.09 3.43
N ALA A 66 7.27 4.43 3.42
CA ALA A 66 6.25 5.13 2.65
C ALA A 66 6.41 4.94 1.13
N ASN A 67 7.65 4.97 0.63
CA ASN A 67 7.94 4.71 -0.78
C ASN A 67 7.66 3.25 -1.17
N LEU A 68 7.98 2.30 -0.30
CA LEU A 68 7.62 0.88 -0.51
C LEU A 68 6.11 0.71 -0.65
N LEU A 69 5.32 1.33 0.23
CA LEU A 69 3.85 1.33 0.12
C LEU A 69 3.39 2.03 -1.16
N ALA A 70 3.88 3.23 -1.44
CA ALA A 70 3.46 4.04 -2.59
C ALA A 70 3.64 3.32 -3.93
N ASN A 71 4.67 2.47 -4.06
CA ASN A 71 4.96 1.72 -5.29
C ASN A 71 3.87 0.69 -5.66
N TYR A 72 2.99 0.31 -4.74
CA TYR A 72 1.85 -0.55 -5.05
C TYR A 72 0.72 0.21 -5.77
N PHE A 73 0.66 1.54 -5.64
CA PHE A 73 -0.46 2.33 -6.12
C PHE A 73 -0.19 2.95 -7.47
N THR A 74 -1.16 2.80 -8.36
CA THR A 74 -1.20 3.49 -9.64
C THR A 74 -2.26 4.60 -9.58
N THR A 75 -1.86 5.82 -9.94
CA THR A 75 -2.78 6.97 -9.92
C THR A 75 -2.88 7.62 -11.30
N ALA A 76 -4.02 8.23 -11.60
CA ALA A 76 -4.27 8.90 -12.89
C ALA A 76 -3.42 10.17 -13.08
N ALA A 77 -3.00 10.80 -11.98
CA ALA A 77 -2.15 11.98 -11.94
C ALA A 77 -1.38 11.99 -10.61
N PRO A 78 -0.22 12.66 -10.48
CA PRO A 78 0.53 12.69 -9.23
C PRO A 78 -0.34 13.10 -8.03
N ARG A 79 -0.25 12.35 -6.93
CA ARG A 79 -1.02 12.56 -5.70
C ARG A 79 -0.08 12.72 -4.51
N THR A 80 -0.40 13.63 -3.60
CA THR A 80 0.37 13.83 -2.37
C THR A 80 -0.53 13.69 -1.15
N VAL A 81 -0.28 12.66 -0.34
CA VAL A 81 -0.93 12.48 0.95
C VAL A 81 -0.05 13.09 2.05
N LYS A 82 -0.46 14.25 2.55
CA LYS A 82 0.12 14.92 3.71
C LYS A 82 -0.30 14.27 5.02
N ILE A 83 0.65 14.01 5.90
CA ILE A 83 0.45 13.35 7.20
C ILE A 83 1.13 14.19 8.29
N THR A 84 0.39 14.46 9.35
CA THR A 84 0.95 15.04 10.57
C THR A 84 1.56 13.94 11.42
N VAL A 85 2.86 14.02 11.67
CA VAL A 85 3.56 13.16 12.62
C VAL A 85 3.55 13.87 13.96
N ASN A 86 2.71 13.37 14.87
CA ASN A 86 2.53 13.91 16.22
C ASN A 86 3.82 13.80 17.04
N ALA A 87 3.84 14.45 18.21
CA ALA A 87 4.94 14.29 19.15
C ALA A 87 5.13 12.80 19.51
N SER A 88 6.36 12.32 19.36
CA SER A 88 6.71 10.93 19.59
C SER A 88 6.66 10.57 21.06
N GLN A 89 6.26 9.33 21.35
CA GLN A 89 6.35 8.70 22.65
C GLN A 89 7.75 8.11 22.87
N SER A 90 8.08 7.81 24.12
CA SER A 90 9.39 7.27 24.50
C SER A 90 9.35 6.32 25.70
N ASP A 91 8.16 5.86 26.09
CA ASP A 91 8.00 5.03 27.29
C ASP A 91 8.15 3.52 27.01
N GLY A 92 8.11 3.11 25.73
CA GLY A 92 8.28 1.72 25.32
C GLY A 92 7.11 0.86 25.76
N SER A 93 5.90 1.43 25.78
CA SER A 93 4.70 0.77 26.28
C SER A 93 3.48 1.06 25.38
N GLY A 94 2.55 0.12 25.33
CA GLY A 94 1.38 0.23 24.45
C GLY A 94 1.73 -0.05 22.98
N PHE A 95 1.28 0.80 22.06
CA PHE A 95 1.48 0.58 20.63
C PHE A 95 2.89 1.00 20.19
N LEU A 96 3.48 0.27 19.24
CA LEU A 96 4.73 0.67 18.60
C LEU A 96 4.57 2.00 17.84
N ALA A 97 3.44 2.13 17.17
CA ALA A 97 2.98 3.31 16.48
C ALA A 97 1.44 3.25 16.35
N SER A 98 0.83 4.36 15.99
CA SER A 98 -0.58 4.40 15.59
C SER A 98 -0.77 5.43 14.50
N ALA A 99 -1.60 5.15 13.52
CA ALA A 99 -1.93 6.10 12.47
C ALA A 99 -3.36 5.93 11.95
N GLY A 100 -3.88 7.00 11.36
CA GLY A 100 -5.21 7.00 10.77
C GLY A 100 -5.43 8.18 9.82
N GLY A 101 -6.30 7.96 8.84
CA GLY A 101 -6.74 9.02 7.93
C GLY A 101 -7.83 9.87 8.58
N ILE A 102 -7.79 11.17 8.33
CA ILE A 102 -8.84 12.10 8.74
C ILE A 102 -10.08 11.82 7.89
N THR A 103 -11.27 11.81 8.50
CA THR A 103 -12.54 11.61 7.82
C THR A 103 -13.49 12.79 8.05
N TYR A 104 -14.47 12.97 7.16
CA TYR A 104 -15.63 13.80 7.47
C TYR A 104 -16.49 13.09 8.53
N VAL A 105 -17.12 13.90 9.38
CA VAL A 105 -18.19 13.44 10.27
C VAL A 105 -19.49 13.45 9.47
N GLY A 106 -20.15 12.29 9.39
CA GLY A 106 -21.37 12.15 8.61
C GLY A 106 -22.02 10.80 8.82
N ALA A 107 -23.33 10.75 8.64
CA ALA A 107 -24.10 9.52 8.71
C ALA A 107 -23.61 8.48 7.68
N GLY A 108 -23.37 7.25 8.13
CA GLY A 108 -23.02 6.11 7.27
C GLY A 108 -21.55 6.06 6.87
N PHE A 109 -21.26 5.33 5.79
CA PHE A 109 -19.89 5.04 5.35
C PHE A 109 -19.20 6.26 4.73
N GLN A 110 -18.03 6.61 5.26
CA GLN A 110 -17.21 7.72 4.79
C GLN A 110 -15.87 7.23 4.26
N ALA A 111 -15.52 7.63 3.04
CA ALA A 111 -14.15 7.54 2.55
C ALA A 111 -13.32 8.62 3.26
N ASN A 112 -12.19 8.25 3.85
CA ASN A 112 -11.33 9.21 4.52
C ASN A 112 -10.60 10.12 3.49
N PHE A 113 -9.96 11.20 3.96
CA PHE A 113 -9.32 12.18 3.08
C PHE A 113 -8.19 11.57 2.23
N PRO A 114 -7.31 10.70 2.74
CA PRO A 114 -6.30 10.05 1.92
C PRO A 114 -6.89 9.24 0.76
N MET A 115 -7.99 8.50 0.98
CA MET A 115 -8.72 7.82 -0.10
C MET A 115 -9.19 8.81 -1.17
N GLN A 116 -9.83 9.92 -0.76
CA GLN A 116 -10.31 10.94 -1.69
C GLN A 116 -9.16 11.60 -2.47
N VAL A 117 -8.06 11.95 -1.81
CA VAL A 117 -6.85 12.53 -2.44
C VAL A 117 -6.32 11.59 -3.52
N ILE A 118 -6.20 10.30 -3.22
CA ILE A 118 -5.62 9.33 -4.14
C ILE A 118 -6.54 9.12 -5.35
N GLN A 119 -7.83 8.89 -5.08
CA GLN A 119 -8.80 8.48 -6.10
C GLN A 119 -9.27 9.66 -6.96
N SER A 120 -9.66 10.77 -6.36
CA SER A 120 -10.23 11.92 -7.07
C SER A 120 -9.25 13.10 -7.21
N GLY A 121 -8.27 13.21 -6.30
CA GLY A 121 -7.42 14.39 -6.21
C GLY A 121 -8.05 15.53 -5.44
N ASP A 122 -9.15 15.27 -4.74
CA ASP A 122 -9.70 16.22 -3.79
C ASP A 122 -8.84 16.22 -2.52
N HIS A 123 -8.29 17.38 -2.18
CA HIS A 123 -7.47 17.58 -0.99
C HIS A 123 -8.20 18.39 0.08
N SER A 124 -9.50 18.67 -0.13
CA SER A 124 -10.41 19.38 0.79
C SER A 124 -9.88 20.69 1.41
N GLY A 125 -8.81 21.27 0.82
CA GLY A 125 -8.07 22.42 1.36
C GLY A 125 -7.34 22.15 2.68
N GLN A 126 -7.23 20.90 3.12
CA GLN A 126 -6.70 20.56 4.44
C GLN A 126 -5.17 20.62 4.44
N SER A 127 -4.61 21.08 5.57
CA SER A 127 -3.15 21.07 5.77
C SER A 127 -2.60 19.66 5.98
N SER A 128 -3.45 18.72 6.40
CA SER A 128 -3.12 17.32 6.64
C SER A 128 -4.30 16.42 6.28
N HIS A 129 -4.02 15.21 5.82
CA HIS A 129 -5.04 14.21 5.50
C HIS A 129 -5.05 13.04 6.50
N GLY A 130 -4.08 12.97 7.41
CA GLY A 130 -3.95 11.89 8.36
C GLY A 130 -2.98 12.26 9.46
N SER A 131 -2.94 11.46 10.52
CA SER A 131 -1.94 11.63 11.56
C SER A 131 -1.34 10.31 11.96
N MET A 132 -0.15 10.38 12.54
CA MET A 132 0.52 9.24 13.13
C MET A 132 1.33 9.61 14.37
N THR A 133 1.50 8.65 15.27
CA THR A 133 2.32 8.76 16.48
C THR A 133 3.23 7.54 16.55
N TRP A 134 4.48 7.73 16.97
CA TRP A 134 5.47 6.66 17.10
C TRP A 134 6.02 6.61 18.52
N ASP A 135 6.28 5.41 19.04
CA ASP A 135 6.96 5.22 20.32
C ASP A 135 8.42 4.78 20.11
N PHE A 136 9.34 5.70 20.37
CA PHE A 136 10.78 5.44 20.30
C PHE A 136 11.38 4.89 21.61
N GLY A 137 10.55 4.51 22.59
CA GLY A 137 10.97 3.73 23.75
C GLY A 137 11.22 2.25 23.42
N TYR A 138 10.69 1.77 22.29
CA TYR A 138 10.99 0.44 21.75
C TYR A 138 12.34 0.39 21.03
N THR A 139 12.89 -0.82 20.86
CA THR A 139 14.10 -1.04 20.07
C THR A 139 13.75 -1.15 18.58
N TRP A 140 14.30 -0.25 17.77
CA TRP A 140 14.01 -0.14 16.34
C TRP A 140 15.26 -0.40 15.51
N ASP A 141 15.09 -1.07 14.37
CA ASP A 141 16.07 -1.06 13.28
C ASP A 141 15.51 -0.28 12.09
N TYR A 142 16.32 0.64 11.59
CA TYR A 142 15.93 1.60 10.56
C TYR A 142 16.38 1.21 9.16
N ASP A 143 17.30 0.24 9.03
CA ASP A 143 17.90 -0.17 7.77
C ASP A 143 17.28 -1.47 7.22
N ASN A 144 18.03 -2.21 6.41
CA ASN A 144 17.60 -3.49 5.82
C ASN A 144 18.18 -4.71 6.55
N SER A 145 18.95 -4.52 7.62
CA SER A 145 19.63 -5.55 8.40
C SER A 145 18.99 -5.67 9.79
N ILE A 146 17.80 -6.25 9.83
CA ILE A 146 16.99 -6.29 11.07
C ILE A 146 17.49 -7.35 12.06
N SER A 147 17.91 -6.89 13.22
CA SER A 147 18.31 -7.66 14.39
C SER A 147 17.10 -8.33 15.02
N SER A 148 17.28 -9.55 15.54
CA SER A 148 16.20 -10.34 16.16
C SER A 148 15.53 -9.67 17.38
N GLY A 149 16.21 -8.70 18.01
CA GLY A 149 15.72 -7.96 19.17
C GLY A 149 15.12 -6.58 18.85
N ALA A 150 15.06 -6.19 17.58
CA ALA A 150 14.57 -4.88 17.15
C ALA A 150 13.37 -5.02 16.22
N TYR A 151 12.48 -4.04 16.23
CA TYR A 151 11.37 -3.96 15.29
C TYR A 151 11.82 -3.37 13.96
N ASP A 152 11.35 -3.97 12.87
CA ASP A 152 11.54 -3.45 11.52
C ASP A 152 10.70 -2.18 11.32
N PHE A 153 11.36 -1.03 11.36
CA PHE A 153 10.68 0.26 11.26
C PHE A 153 9.94 0.44 9.93
N GLN A 154 10.54 0.00 8.81
CA GLN A 154 9.95 0.21 7.49
C GLN A 154 8.70 -0.66 7.30
N ARG A 155 8.68 -1.89 7.83
CA ARG A 155 7.46 -2.72 7.86
C ARG A 155 6.37 -2.05 8.67
N VAL A 156 6.67 -1.56 9.87
CA VAL A 156 5.67 -0.89 10.71
C VAL A 156 5.16 0.38 10.02
N ALA A 157 6.04 1.14 9.34
CA ALA A 157 5.61 2.30 8.56
C ALA A 157 4.61 1.92 7.45
N MET A 158 4.84 0.82 6.72
CA MET A 158 3.89 0.32 5.72
C MET A 158 2.54 -0.05 6.35
N HIS A 159 2.55 -0.70 7.51
CA HIS A 159 1.34 -1.05 8.27
C HIS A 159 0.55 0.19 8.68
N GLU A 160 1.18 1.13 9.38
CA GLU A 160 0.52 2.34 9.85
C GLU A 160 -0.01 3.20 8.71
N LEU A 161 0.77 3.36 7.63
CA LEU A 161 0.32 4.12 6.47
C LEU A 161 -0.85 3.44 5.75
N THR A 162 -0.98 2.12 5.83
CA THR A 162 -2.14 1.41 5.26
C THR A 162 -3.42 1.69 6.05
N HIS A 163 -3.34 1.88 7.38
CA HIS A 163 -4.46 2.43 8.16
C HIS A 163 -4.81 3.85 7.73
N VAL A 164 -3.81 4.71 7.42
CA VAL A 164 -4.06 6.05 6.87
C VAL A 164 -4.84 5.97 5.56
N LEU A 165 -4.61 4.95 4.74
CA LEU A 165 -5.32 4.70 3.48
C LEU A 165 -6.71 4.05 3.66
N GLY A 166 -7.21 3.95 4.89
CA GLY A 166 -8.59 3.52 5.14
C GLY A 166 -8.77 2.01 5.32
N PHE A 167 -7.70 1.24 5.46
CA PHE A 167 -7.78 -0.11 6.01
C PHE A 167 -8.00 0.01 7.52
N SER A 168 -9.20 0.39 7.96
CA SER A 168 -9.53 0.57 9.37
C SER A 168 -11.03 0.54 9.54
N SER A 169 -11.50 -0.22 10.52
CA SER A 169 -12.90 -0.18 10.97
C SER A 169 -13.11 0.97 11.95
N TYR A 170 -14.31 1.57 11.90
CA TYR A 170 -14.76 2.59 12.87
C TYR A 170 -15.81 2.04 13.85
N ILE A 171 -16.17 0.76 13.72
CA ILE A 171 -17.17 0.11 14.58
C ILE A 171 -16.57 -0.12 15.97
N GLY A 172 -17.12 0.54 16.98
CA GLY A 172 -16.78 0.36 18.39
C GLY A 172 -17.33 -0.94 19.00
N SER A 173 -16.95 -1.21 20.25
CA SER A 173 -17.37 -2.41 20.98
C SER A 173 -18.87 -2.57 21.17
N ASP A 174 -19.61 -1.45 21.14
CA ASP A 174 -21.07 -1.38 21.24
C ASP A 174 -21.75 -1.30 19.86
N GLY A 175 -20.97 -1.42 18.79
CA GLY A 175 -21.43 -1.28 17.40
C GLY A 175 -21.49 0.16 16.90
N ALA A 176 -21.22 1.18 17.74
CA ALA A 176 -21.27 2.57 17.31
C ALA A 176 -20.06 2.94 16.44
N GLY A 177 -20.29 3.64 15.33
CA GLY A 177 -19.25 4.30 14.54
C GLY A 177 -18.56 5.47 15.28
N LEU A 178 -17.67 6.19 14.57
CA LEU A 178 -17.05 7.41 15.08
C LEU A 178 -18.09 8.52 15.30
N PHE A 179 -17.90 9.25 16.41
CA PHE A 179 -18.67 10.41 16.85
C PHE A 179 -20.14 10.11 17.22
N ASP A 180 -20.66 10.88 18.18
CA ASP A 180 -22.06 10.77 18.59
C ASP A 180 -22.98 11.26 17.47
N GLY A 181 -23.82 10.36 16.93
CA GLY A 181 -24.75 10.62 15.83
C GLY A 181 -25.74 9.46 15.64
N ASN A 182 -26.84 9.68 14.91
CA ASN A 182 -27.76 8.60 14.55
C ASN A 182 -28.25 8.79 13.09
N PRO A 183 -27.70 8.02 12.12
CA PRO A 183 -26.61 7.05 12.29
C PRO A 183 -25.25 7.72 12.53
N THR A 184 -24.35 6.99 13.19
CA THR A 184 -22.95 7.39 13.43
C THR A 184 -22.10 7.33 12.16
N THR A 185 -20.84 7.75 12.25
CA THR A 185 -19.89 7.71 11.12
C THR A 185 -19.19 6.37 11.06
N TYR A 186 -19.35 5.62 9.96
CA TYR A 186 -18.59 4.40 9.72
C TYR A 186 -17.53 4.64 8.64
N SER A 187 -16.48 3.82 8.63
CA SER A 187 -15.46 3.89 7.60
C SER A 187 -16.01 3.31 6.29
N TYR A 188 -15.46 3.72 5.15
CA TYR A 188 -15.75 3.03 3.88
C TYR A 188 -15.40 1.54 3.94
N PHE A 189 -14.43 1.15 4.77
CA PHE A 189 -14.06 -0.24 5.00
C PHE A 189 -15.18 -1.07 5.64
N ASP A 190 -15.95 -0.47 6.57
CA ASP A 190 -16.99 -1.16 7.34
C ASP A 190 -18.12 -1.72 6.47
N GLN A 191 -18.34 -1.18 5.28
CA GLN A 191 -19.39 -1.67 4.37
C GLN A 191 -19.15 -3.11 3.88
N PHE A 192 -17.91 -3.59 4.00
CA PHE A 192 -17.52 -4.94 3.59
C PHE A 192 -17.53 -5.93 4.76
N LEU A 193 -17.75 -5.48 5.99
CA LEU A 193 -17.70 -6.35 7.16
C LEU A 193 -19.01 -7.10 7.37
N THR A 194 -18.89 -8.41 7.53
CA THR A 194 -20.02 -9.33 7.73
C THR A 194 -19.81 -10.23 8.94
N ASP A 195 -20.89 -10.66 9.57
CA ASP A 195 -20.86 -11.72 10.58
C ASP A 195 -20.59 -13.11 9.94
N ALA A 196 -20.45 -14.14 10.77
CA ALA A 196 -20.27 -15.52 10.30
C ALA A 196 -21.40 -16.01 9.37
N SER A 197 -22.62 -15.50 9.52
CA SER A 197 -23.78 -15.84 8.67
C SER A 197 -23.83 -15.06 7.35
N GLY A 198 -22.93 -14.09 7.15
CA GLY A 198 -22.87 -13.26 5.95
C GLY A 198 -23.74 -12.01 6.01
N ASN A 199 -24.31 -11.66 7.17
CA ASN A 199 -25.05 -10.42 7.33
C ASN A 199 -24.06 -9.27 7.48
N ALA A 200 -24.32 -8.15 6.80
CA ALA A 200 -23.53 -6.94 6.98
C ALA A 200 -23.68 -6.41 8.42
N LEU A 201 -22.57 -6.02 9.05
CA LEU A 201 -22.59 -5.46 10.41
C LEU A 201 -23.27 -4.08 10.44
N VAL A 202 -23.13 -3.32 9.36
CA VAL A 202 -23.75 -2.01 9.16
C VAL A 202 -24.49 -2.02 7.82
N ASP A 203 -25.74 -1.57 7.80
CA ASP A 203 -26.51 -1.48 6.56
C ASP A 203 -26.10 -0.29 5.68
N SER A 204 -26.60 -0.26 4.45
CA SER A 204 -26.36 0.85 3.51
C SER A 204 -26.91 2.20 3.98
N SER A 205 -27.79 2.21 4.98
CA SER A 205 -28.33 3.42 5.60
C SER A 205 -27.46 3.91 6.76
N GLY A 206 -26.36 3.21 7.07
CA GLY A 206 -25.45 3.54 8.16
C GLY A 206 -25.91 3.05 9.52
N ASN A 207 -26.86 2.12 9.62
CA ASN A 207 -27.30 1.58 10.90
C ASN A 207 -26.57 0.29 11.23
N TYR A 208 -26.02 0.20 12.44
CA TYR A 208 -25.52 -1.06 12.98
C TYR A 208 -26.68 -2.05 13.10
N GLN A 209 -26.54 -3.23 12.49
CA GLN A 209 -27.62 -4.22 12.38
C GLN A 209 -27.71 -5.15 13.59
N GLY A 210 -26.84 -4.98 14.59
CA GLY A 210 -26.67 -5.97 15.63
C GLY A 210 -25.78 -7.12 15.16
N GLY A 211 -25.75 -8.19 15.94
CA GLY A 211 -24.75 -9.24 15.83
C GLY A 211 -23.75 -9.13 16.98
N THR A 212 -23.25 -10.28 17.42
CA THR A 212 -22.15 -10.31 18.38
C THR A 212 -20.88 -10.17 17.57
N ILE A 213 -20.18 -9.04 17.72
CA ILE A 213 -18.79 -8.90 17.23
C ILE A 213 -17.87 -9.91 17.95
N LEU A 214 -18.36 -10.56 19.02
CA LEU A 214 -17.61 -11.15 20.15
C LEU A 214 -18.32 -12.39 20.75
N SER A 215 -18.74 -13.40 19.99
CA SER A 215 -19.61 -14.47 20.51
C SER A 215 -18.94 -15.72 21.07
N ASP A 216 -17.73 -16.12 20.67
CA ASP A 216 -17.25 -17.45 21.14
C ASP A 216 -15.77 -17.60 21.48
N GLY A 217 -14.91 -16.63 21.16
CA GLY A 217 -13.48 -16.71 21.47
C GLY A 217 -12.77 -17.89 20.80
N VAL A 218 -13.36 -18.44 19.73
CA VAL A 218 -12.75 -19.49 18.92
C VAL A 218 -13.11 -19.24 17.45
N SER A 219 -12.19 -18.62 16.71
CA SER A 219 -12.29 -18.20 15.28
C SER A 219 -13.01 -16.86 15.06
N SER A 220 -12.60 -16.12 14.02
CA SER A 220 -13.17 -14.81 13.69
C SER A 220 -14.69 -14.88 13.48
N ASP A 221 -15.44 -14.09 14.24
CA ASP A 221 -16.87 -13.87 14.03
C ASP A 221 -17.14 -12.85 12.92
N VAL A 222 -16.10 -12.12 12.50
CA VAL A 222 -16.21 -11.08 11.48
C VAL A 222 -15.31 -11.38 10.28
N TYR A 223 -15.88 -11.12 9.11
CA TYR A 223 -15.25 -11.39 7.83
C TYR A 223 -15.33 -10.17 6.92
N PHE A 224 -14.25 -9.89 6.19
CA PHE A 224 -14.26 -8.93 5.10
C PHE A 224 -14.74 -9.63 3.81
N ASN A 225 -15.80 -9.08 3.22
CA ASN A 225 -16.55 -9.68 2.12
C ASN A 225 -16.51 -8.81 0.84
N GLY A 226 -15.39 -8.13 0.60
CA GLY A 226 -15.11 -7.48 -0.68
C GLY A 226 -14.79 -8.51 -1.77
N ALA A 227 -15.29 -8.28 -2.99
CA ALA A 227 -15.23 -9.27 -4.06
C ALA A 227 -13.79 -9.61 -4.49
N ASN A 228 -12.89 -8.63 -4.48
CA ASN A 228 -11.49 -8.83 -4.86
C ASN A 228 -10.73 -9.58 -3.76
N ALA A 229 -10.95 -9.21 -2.49
CA ALA A 229 -10.37 -9.89 -1.34
C ALA A 229 -10.83 -11.36 -1.25
N VAL A 230 -12.13 -11.62 -1.45
CA VAL A 230 -12.69 -12.98 -1.48
C VAL A 230 -12.09 -13.79 -2.63
N ALA A 231 -11.97 -13.21 -3.83
CA ALA A 231 -11.33 -13.88 -4.96
C ALA A 231 -9.85 -14.21 -4.67
N ALA A 232 -9.12 -13.30 -4.04
CA ALA A 232 -7.73 -13.50 -3.64
C ALA A 232 -7.58 -14.58 -2.53
N ASN A 233 -8.60 -14.73 -1.68
CA ASN A 233 -8.67 -15.74 -0.63
C ASN A 233 -9.33 -17.06 -1.09
N GLY A 234 -9.26 -17.38 -2.39
CA GLY A 234 -9.72 -18.66 -2.91
C GLY A 234 -11.24 -18.84 -2.97
N GLY A 235 -12.00 -17.74 -2.94
CA GLY A 235 -13.46 -17.75 -2.93
C GLY A 235 -14.09 -17.71 -1.54
N GLU A 236 -13.27 -17.72 -0.49
CA GLU A 236 -13.72 -17.61 0.91
C GLU A 236 -13.60 -16.17 1.41
N ARG A 237 -14.49 -15.77 2.33
CA ARG A 237 -14.40 -14.44 2.96
C ARG A 237 -13.14 -14.35 3.85
N VAL A 238 -12.60 -13.14 3.99
CA VAL A 238 -11.33 -12.93 4.69
C VAL A 238 -11.56 -12.81 6.19
N HIS A 239 -10.82 -13.57 6.98
CA HIS A 239 -10.93 -13.56 8.43
C HIS A 239 -10.37 -12.25 9.02
N MET A 240 -11.21 -11.52 9.76
CA MET A 240 -10.81 -10.28 10.42
C MET A 240 -10.56 -10.53 11.90
N TYR A 241 -9.59 -9.82 12.46
CA TYR A 241 -9.26 -9.92 13.87
C TYR A 241 -10.43 -9.42 14.74
N SER A 242 -11.17 -10.38 15.30
CA SER A 242 -12.31 -10.16 16.20
C SER A 242 -12.14 -11.00 17.47
N PRO A 243 -11.19 -10.63 18.36
CA PRO A 243 -10.93 -11.36 19.60
C PRO A 243 -12.17 -11.36 20.53
N SER A 244 -12.24 -12.31 21.47
CA SER A 244 -13.37 -12.43 22.42
C SER A 244 -13.64 -11.17 23.25
N SER A 245 -12.60 -10.38 23.48
CA SER A 245 -12.68 -9.07 24.13
C SER A 245 -12.26 -8.02 23.13
N TYR A 246 -13.14 -7.03 22.89
CA TYR A 246 -12.84 -5.94 21.97
C TYR A 246 -11.54 -5.24 22.36
N ASN A 247 -10.59 -5.20 21.42
CA ASN A 247 -9.30 -4.56 21.60
C ASN A 247 -9.30 -3.25 20.82
N GLY A 248 -9.41 -2.13 21.54
CA GLY A 248 -9.45 -0.79 20.95
C GLY A 248 -8.23 -0.52 20.08
N GLY A 249 -8.47 -0.05 18.85
CA GLY A 249 -7.43 0.19 17.85
C GLY A 249 -6.95 -1.06 17.12
N SER A 250 -7.44 -2.26 17.47
CA SER A 250 -7.07 -3.51 16.79
C SER A 250 -8.25 -4.25 16.19
N SER A 251 -9.32 -4.44 16.96
CA SER A 251 -10.50 -5.19 16.51
C SER A 251 -11.04 -4.63 15.19
N LEU A 252 -11.37 -5.54 14.27
CA LEU A 252 -11.97 -5.28 12.97
C LEU A 252 -11.11 -4.49 11.97
N SER A 253 -9.93 -4.04 12.37
CA SER A 253 -9.01 -3.25 11.53
C SER A 253 -7.79 -4.05 11.05
N HIS A 254 -7.73 -5.34 11.37
CA HIS A 254 -6.59 -6.21 11.08
C HIS A 254 -7.04 -7.56 10.54
N LEU A 255 -6.16 -8.22 9.78
CA LEU A 255 -6.32 -9.64 9.47
C LEU A 255 -6.19 -10.49 10.74
N ASP A 256 -7.00 -11.55 10.82
CA ASP A 256 -6.99 -12.45 11.97
C ASP A 256 -5.64 -13.18 12.06
N THR A 257 -4.85 -12.78 13.05
CA THR A 257 -3.50 -13.28 13.27
C THR A 257 -3.49 -14.69 13.85
N ASP A 258 -4.55 -15.11 14.54
CA ASP A 258 -4.67 -16.47 15.05
C ASP A 258 -5.02 -17.45 13.91
N PHE A 259 -5.75 -16.97 12.89
CA PHE A 259 -6.06 -17.74 11.69
C PHE A 259 -4.89 -17.79 10.70
N TYR A 260 -4.32 -16.64 10.34
CA TYR A 260 -3.30 -16.53 9.30
C TYR A 260 -1.86 -16.66 9.82
N GLY A 261 -1.65 -16.55 11.13
CA GLY A 261 -0.33 -16.39 11.74
C GLY A 261 0.19 -14.94 11.62
N SER A 262 1.21 -14.61 12.41
CA SER A 262 1.85 -13.28 12.40
C SER A 262 2.91 -13.10 11.31
N VAL A 263 3.26 -14.17 10.60
CA VAL A 263 4.34 -14.19 9.60
C VAL A 263 3.72 -14.21 8.21
N GLY A 264 3.83 -13.11 7.47
CA GLY A 264 3.49 -13.06 6.03
C GLY A 264 2.47 -12.01 5.62
N TYR A 265 1.93 -11.24 6.56
CA TYR A 265 0.97 -10.17 6.28
C TYR A 265 1.43 -8.86 6.93
N ILE A 266 1.24 -7.75 6.23
CA ILE A 266 1.53 -6.41 6.74
C ILE A 266 0.45 -6.02 7.77
N MET A 267 -0.83 -6.33 7.52
CA MET A 267 -2.00 -5.89 8.28
C MET A 267 -2.47 -6.87 9.36
N THR A 268 -1.57 -7.69 9.91
CA THR A 268 -1.83 -8.40 11.17
C THR A 268 -1.71 -7.46 12.36
N HIS A 269 -2.54 -7.66 13.39
CA HIS A 269 -2.58 -6.78 14.57
C HIS A 269 -1.28 -6.79 15.40
N ALA A 270 -0.48 -7.84 15.27
CA ALA A 270 0.76 -8.01 16.00
C ALA A 270 1.92 -8.31 15.03
N VAL A 271 3.09 -7.81 15.42
CA VAL A 271 4.37 -8.08 14.75
C VAL A 271 5.41 -8.47 15.80
N SER A 272 6.24 -9.46 15.48
CA SER A 272 7.38 -9.85 16.31
C SER A 272 8.63 -9.03 15.95
N SER A 273 9.58 -8.90 16.88
CA SER A 273 10.90 -8.34 16.54
C SER A 273 11.67 -9.27 15.60
N GLY A 274 12.63 -8.70 14.87
CA GLY A 274 13.41 -9.40 13.85
C GLY A 274 12.96 -9.10 12.43
N ALA A 275 13.68 -9.68 11.48
CA ALA A 275 13.40 -9.53 10.06
C ALA A 275 11.97 -10.01 9.73
N SER A 276 11.26 -9.20 8.96
CA SER A 276 9.87 -9.46 8.57
C SER A 276 9.68 -9.19 7.08
N VAL A 277 8.59 -9.73 6.53
CA VAL A 277 8.23 -9.52 5.12
C VAL A 277 7.73 -8.07 4.97
N ARG A 278 8.22 -7.38 3.93
CA ARG A 278 7.80 -6.02 3.51
C ARG A 278 7.00 -6.04 2.20
N GLU A 279 6.21 -7.09 2.03
CA GLU A 279 5.40 -7.34 0.83
C GLU A 279 3.95 -7.55 1.23
N PHE A 280 3.02 -6.91 0.51
CA PHE A 280 1.60 -7.15 0.71
C PHE A 280 1.19 -8.47 0.06
N SER A 281 0.42 -9.27 0.81
CA SER A 281 -0.23 -10.47 0.29
C SER A 281 -1.29 -10.12 -0.77
N ALA A 282 -1.67 -11.12 -1.57
CA ALA A 282 -2.77 -10.99 -2.52
C ALA A 282 -4.10 -10.60 -1.83
N ILE A 283 -4.31 -11.04 -0.59
CA ILE A 283 -5.50 -10.72 0.20
C ILE A 283 -5.52 -9.23 0.52
N GLU A 284 -4.41 -8.67 1.01
CA GLU A 284 -4.33 -7.25 1.37
C GLU A 284 -4.44 -6.35 0.13
N LEU A 285 -3.84 -6.73 -0.99
CA LEU A 285 -4.04 -6.03 -2.26
C LEU A 285 -5.49 -6.14 -2.76
N GLY A 286 -6.15 -7.28 -2.55
CA GLY A 286 -7.57 -7.47 -2.81
C GLY A 286 -8.44 -6.50 -2.01
N ILE A 287 -8.18 -6.37 -0.71
CA ILE A 287 -8.87 -5.42 0.17
C ILE A 287 -8.65 -3.97 -0.30
N LEU A 288 -7.40 -3.58 -0.61
CA LEU A 288 -7.11 -2.24 -1.15
C LEU A 288 -7.85 -2.01 -2.48
N THR A 289 -7.99 -3.03 -3.32
CA THR A 289 -8.76 -2.95 -4.56
C THR A 289 -10.26 -2.75 -4.28
N ASP A 290 -10.82 -3.45 -3.29
CA ASP A 290 -12.21 -3.28 -2.85
C ASP A 290 -12.47 -1.89 -2.25
N LEU A 291 -11.46 -1.27 -1.62
CA LEU A 291 -11.50 0.13 -1.20
C LEU A 291 -11.45 1.15 -2.36
N GLY A 292 -11.31 0.67 -3.60
CA GLY A 292 -11.33 1.47 -4.83
C GLY A 292 -9.94 1.90 -5.31
N TYR A 293 -8.86 1.35 -4.75
CA TYR A 293 -7.52 1.62 -5.24
C TYR A 293 -7.18 0.80 -6.49
N THR A 294 -6.41 1.40 -7.39
CA THR A 294 -5.73 0.63 -8.44
C THR A 294 -4.37 0.24 -7.92
N VAL A 295 -4.25 -1.00 -7.47
CA VAL A 295 -2.99 -1.56 -6.96
C VAL A 295 -2.43 -2.62 -7.89
N SER A 296 -1.11 -2.74 -7.92
CA SER A 296 -0.40 -3.85 -8.57
C SER A 296 0.58 -4.44 -7.58
N ALA A 297 0.73 -5.75 -7.58
CA ALA A 297 1.90 -6.36 -6.97
C ALA A 297 3.14 -5.70 -7.60
N VAL A 298 4.04 -5.20 -6.76
CA VAL A 298 5.31 -4.65 -7.26
C VAL A 298 6.03 -5.82 -7.92
N PRO A 299 6.38 -5.75 -9.22
CA PRO A 299 7.22 -6.76 -9.80
C PRO A 299 8.55 -6.72 -9.05
N GLU A 300 8.92 -7.81 -8.37
CA GLU A 300 10.34 -8.12 -8.13
C GLU A 300 11.09 -7.77 -9.41
N PRO A 301 12.26 -7.10 -9.37
CA PRO A 301 12.99 -6.68 -10.55
C PRO A 301 13.04 -7.85 -11.52
N SER A 302 12.17 -7.75 -12.54
CA SER A 302 11.67 -8.95 -13.19
C SER A 302 12.85 -9.73 -13.74
N THR A 303 12.74 -11.05 -13.72
CA THR A 303 13.65 -11.95 -14.43
C THR A 303 13.95 -11.47 -15.86
N LEU A 304 13.11 -10.62 -16.47
CA LEU A 304 13.39 -9.88 -17.71
C LEU A 304 14.67 -9.02 -17.67
N ALA A 305 15.02 -8.37 -16.55
CA ALA A 305 16.30 -7.67 -16.41
C ALA A 305 17.50 -8.64 -16.45
N LEU A 306 17.33 -9.85 -15.89
CA LEU A 306 18.27 -10.97 -16.01
C LEU A 306 18.33 -11.54 -17.43
N TRP A 307 17.19 -11.63 -18.13
CA TRP A 307 17.12 -12.09 -19.53
C TRP A 307 17.76 -11.09 -20.51
N TRP A 308 17.48 -9.79 -20.37
CA TRP A 308 18.09 -8.75 -21.21
C TRP A 308 19.58 -8.55 -20.88
N GLY A 309 19.97 -8.63 -19.60
CA GLY A 309 21.37 -8.66 -19.19
C GLY A 309 22.13 -9.87 -19.76
N GLY A 310 21.51 -11.05 -19.76
CA GLY A 310 22.06 -12.27 -20.33
C GLY A 310 22.24 -12.21 -21.86
N VAL A 311 21.27 -11.66 -22.59
CA VAL A 311 21.35 -11.50 -24.06
C VAL A 311 22.42 -10.46 -24.47
N CYS A 312 22.60 -9.40 -23.68
CA CYS A 312 23.69 -8.43 -23.88
C CYS A 312 25.09 -9.03 -23.64
N LEU A 313 25.23 -9.93 -22.66
CA LEU A 313 26.51 -10.64 -22.40
C LEU A 313 26.82 -11.70 -23.47
N LEU A 314 25.80 -12.38 -23.99
CA LEU A 314 25.96 -13.35 -25.09
C LEU A 314 26.29 -12.67 -26.43
N SER A 315 25.68 -11.53 -26.74
CA SER A 315 25.97 -10.80 -27.99
C SER A 315 27.36 -10.16 -28.01
N THR A 316 27.87 -9.70 -26.86
CA THR A 316 29.23 -9.14 -26.75
C THR A 316 30.32 -10.21 -26.82
N THR A 317 30.06 -11.42 -26.30
CA THR A 317 30.99 -12.56 -26.40
C THR A 317 31.03 -13.15 -27.81
N MET A 318 29.91 -13.22 -28.52
CA MET A 318 29.87 -13.63 -29.93
C MET A 318 30.54 -12.62 -30.86
N ARG A 319 30.35 -11.31 -30.64
CA ARG A 319 31.07 -10.26 -31.39
C ARG A 319 32.59 -10.31 -31.19
N ARG A 320 33.06 -10.58 -29.97
CA ARG A 320 34.50 -10.73 -29.68
C ARG A 320 35.13 -11.96 -30.34
N ARG A 321 34.36 -13.04 -30.53
CA ARG A 321 34.83 -14.24 -31.25
C ARG A 321 34.90 -14.03 -32.76
N ALA A 322 33.93 -13.34 -33.35
CA ALA A 322 33.94 -13.03 -34.78
C ALA A 322 35.13 -12.14 -35.19
N VAL A 323 35.44 -11.09 -34.42
CA VAL A 323 36.56 -10.18 -34.70
C VAL A 323 37.93 -10.86 -34.59
N ARG A 324 38.03 -11.97 -33.84
CA ARG A 324 39.29 -12.72 -33.67
C ARG A 324 39.52 -13.73 -34.79
N ALA A 325 38.47 -14.16 -35.50
CA ALA A 325 38.57 -15.04 -36.66
C ALA A 325 38.99 -14.30 -37.94
N ASP A 326 38.64 -13.02 -38.08
CA ASP A 326 39.06 -12.16 -39.20
C ASP A 326 40.50 -11.62 -39.09
N ARG A 327 41.24 -11.99 -38.04
CA ARG A 327 42.63 -11.54 -37.80
C ARG A 327 43.65 -12.70 -37.75
N ALA A 328 43.25 -13.90 -38.15
CA ALA A 328 44.10 -15.08 -38.25
C ALA A 328 44.43 -15.41 -39.70
#